data_AF-A0A392QZ75-F1
#
_entry.id   AF-A0A392QZ75-F1
#
_cell.length_a   1.000
_cell.length_b   1.000
_cell.length_c   1.000
_cell.angle_alpha   90.00
_cell.angle_beta   90.00
_cell.angle_gamma   90.00
#
_symmetry.space_group_name_H-M   'P 1'
#
loop_
_entity.id
_entity.type
_entity.pdbx_description
1 polymer ?
#
loop_
_entity_poly.entity_id
_entity_poly.type
_entity_poly.pdbx_seq_one_letter_code
_entity_poly.pdbx_strand_id
1 'polypeptide(L)' 'MEQQRSSSGASLSPRSPSSSQPFLSVSVSDPVKLGNGVQAYISYRVITK' A
#
# COMPACT_ATOMS: atom_id res chain seq x y z
N MET A 1 -40.93 -17.29 -37.67
CA MET A 1 -41.09 -17.62 -36.24
C MET A 1 -39.76 -17.40 -35.55
N GLU A 2 -39.78 -16.32 -34.79
CA GLU A 2 -38.96 -15.89 -33.65
C GLU A 2 -37.50 -16.33 -33.46
N GLN A 3 -36.71 -15.28 -33.29
CA GLN A 3 -35.28 -15.19 -33.10
C GLN A 3 -34.97 -15.36 -31.61
N GLN A 4 -34.47 -16.54 -31.20
CA GLN A 4 -34.20 -16.82 -29.79
C GLN A 4 -32.82 -16.30 -29.38
N ARG A 5 -32.84 -15.13 -28.73
CA ARG A 5 -31.75 -14.52 -27.97
C ARG A 5 -31.23 -15.48 -26.90
N SER A 6 -29.92 -15.65 -26.82
CA SER A 6 -29.21 -15.97 -25.57
C SER A 6 -27.73 -15.64 -25.76
N SER A 7 -27.42 -14.35 -25.69
CA SER A 7 -26.07 -13.85 -25.43
C SER A 7 -25.71 -14.24 -23.99
N SER A 8 -25.15 -15.43 -23.79
CA SER A 8 -24.53 -15.83 -22.52
C SER A 8 -23.23 -15.05 -22.35
N GLY A 9 -23.36 -13.75 -22.07
CA GLY A 9 -22.27 -12.94 -21.57
C GLY A 9 -21.82 -13.55 -20.27
N ALA A 10 -20.66 -14.22 -20.30
CA ALA A 10 -19.93 -14.51 -19.09
C ALA A 10 -19.73 -13.17 -18.37
N SER A 11 -20.44 -12.99 -17.25
CA SER A 11 -20.20 -11.89 -16.34
C SER A 11 -18.80 -12.08 -15.78
N LEU A 12 -17.80 -11.58 -16.50
CA LEU A 12 -16.45 -11.43 -16.00
C LEU A 12 -16.54 -10.32 -14.96
N SER A 13 -16.90 -10.69 -13.73
CA SER A 13 -16.73 -9.79 -12.60
C SER A 13 -15.28 -9.30 -12.63
N PRO A 14 -15.03 -7.97 -12.65
CA PRO A 14 -13.68 -7.46 -12.69
C PRO A 14 -12.99 -7.95 -11.43
N ARG A 15 -12.05 -8.91 -11.58
CA ARG A 15 -11.24 -9.37 -10.46
C ARG A 15 -10.45 -8.17 -10.00
N SER A 16 -10.80 -7.60 -8.85
CA SER A 16 -10.02 -6.54 -8.22
C SER A 16 -8.57 -7.01 -8.18
N PRO A 17 -7.59 -6.18 -8.59
CA PRO A 17 -6.20 -6.58 -8.50
C PRO A 17 -5.92 -6.93 -7.04
N SER A 18 -5.54 -8.17 -6.80
CA SER A 18 -5.22 -8.68 -5.47
C SER A 18 -3.86 -8.13 -5.03
N SER A 19 -3.71 -6.82 -4.95
CA SER A 19 -2.52 -6.21 -4.38
C SER A 19 -2.70 -6.17 -2.87
N SER A 20 -2.44 -7.31 -2.22
CA SER A 20 -2.42 -7.44 -0.76
C SER A 20 -1.30 -6.62 -0.10
N GLN A 21 -0.50 -5.90 -0.89
CA GLN A 21 0.57 -5.06 -0.36
C GLN A 21 0.09 -3.62 -0.24
N PRO A 22 0.35 -2.98 0.91
CA PRO A 22 0.04 -1.57 1.09
C PRO A 22 0.78 -0.73 0.05
N PHE A 23 0.14 0.36 -0.36
CA PHE A 23 0.71 1.32 -1.32
C PHE A 23 2.02 1.95 -0.84
N LEU A 24 2.28 1.94 0.47
CA LEU A 24 3.47 2.48 1.10
C LEU A 24 3.84 1.64 2.31
N SER A 25 5.11 1.23 2.40
CA SER A 25 5.67 0.67 3.63
C SER A 25 6.69 1.65 4.23
N VAL A 26 6.59 1.89 5.53
CA VAL A 26 7.53 2.76 6.25
C VAL A 26 8.20 1.96 7.36
N SER A 27 9.53 2.00 7.40
CA SER A 27 10.32 1.43 8.48
C SER A 27 11.07 2.54 9.21
N VAL A 28 11.00 2.51 10.55
CA VAL A 28 11.69 3.45 11.44
C VAL A 28 12.80 2.67 12.14
N SER A 29 14.04 3.17 12.05
CA SER A 29 15.20 2.56 12.72
C SER A 29 15.35 3.08 14.15
N ASP A 30 16.27 2.48 14.91
CA ASP A 30 16.55 2.87 16.28
C ASP A 30 16.86 4.38 16.44
N PRO A 31 16.42 4.99 17.55
CA PRO A 31 16.64 6.41 17.80
C PRO A 31 18.12 6.73 17.99
N VAL A 32 18.56 7.88 17.46
CA VAL A 32 19.89 8.43 17.67
C VAL A 32 19.79 9.80 18.33
N LYS A 33 20.47 9.96 19.47
CA LYS A 33 20.63 11.26 20.12
C LYS A 33 21.65 12.10 19.34
N LEU A 34 21.25 13.31 19.00
CA LEU A 34 22.10 14.31 18.34
C LEU A 34 22.22 15.54 19.24
N GLY A 35 23.42 16.11 19.31
CA GLY A 35 23.73 17.23 20.19
C GLY A 35 23.94 16.83 21.66
N ASN A 36 24.31 17.83 22.47
CA ASN A 36 24.63 17.68 23.89
C ASN A 36 23.87 18.72 24.74
N GLY A 37 23.55 18.36 25.99
CA GLY A 37 22.89 19.28 26.93
C GLY A 37 21.50 19.74 26.49
N VAL A 38 21.20 21.03 26.72
CA VAL A 38 19.88 21.65 26.49
C VAL A 38 19.44 21.61 25.01
N GLN A 39 20.37 21.44 24.07
CA GLN A 39 20.10 21.41 22.63
C GLN A 39 20.18 20.00 22.04
N ALA A 40 19.98 18.96 22.85
CA ALA A 40 19.91 17.59 22.36
C ALA A 40 18.53 17.25 21.77
N TYR A 41 18.51 16.48 20.69
CA TYR A 41 17.29 15.96 20.07
C TYR A 41 17.43 14.46 19.75
N ILE A 42 16.30 13.77 19.67
CA ILE A 42 16.24 12.37 19.22
C ILE A 42 15.82 12.38 17.75
N SER A 43 16.64 11.74 16.92
CA SER A 43 16.39 11.57 15.49
C SER A 43 16.09 10.12 15.15
N TYR A 44 15.32 9.92 14.10
CA TYR A 44 15.04 8.60 13.55
C TYR A 44 15.38 8.59 12.07
N ARG A 45 15.88 7.45 11.60
CA ARG A 45 15.95 7.19 10.17
C ARG A 45 14.64 6.57 9.72
N VAL A 46 14.00 7.21 8.74
CA VAL A 46 12.77 6.74 8.12
C VAL A 46 13.09 6.23 6.72
N ILE A 47 12.63 5.03 6.38
CA ILE A 47 12.80 4.42 5.05
C ILE A 47 11.42 4.09 4.49
N THR A 48 11.10 4.64 3.33
CA THR A 48 9.88 4.33 2.56
C THR A 48 10.20 3.28 1.50
N LYS A 49 9.38 2.24 1.38
CA LYS A 49 9.47 1.19 0.37
C LYS A 49 8.16 1.08 -0.41
#